data_AF-A0A9E1ZLT9-F1
#
_entry.id   AF-A0A9E1ZLT9-F1
#
_cell.length_a   1.000
_cell.length_b   1.000
_cell.length_c   1.000
_cell.angle_alpha   90.00
_cell.angle_beta   90.00
_cell.angle_gamma   90.00
#
_symmetry.space_group_name_H-M   'P 1'
#
loop_
_entity.id
_entity.type
_entity.pdbx_description
1 polymer ?
#
loop_
_entity_poly.entity_id
_entity_poly.type
_entity_poly.pdbx_seq_one_letter_code
_entity_poly.pdbx_strand_id
1 'polypeptide(L)'
;MQASLYLRLYHGRKDPQEDLEDWGSEGPIFGPYISIQITYGAHIKMHTPEGFADLFWEDDLIYYDGIYYCDIGISSDQNTIETTHYQEEKNRSPKKDEA
;
A
#
# COMPACT_ATOMS: atom_id res chain seq x y z
N MET A 1 -20.54 -16.13 3.03
CA MET A 1 -20.02 -14.76 3.25
C MET A 1 -18.68 -14.67 2.56
N GLN A 2 -18.46 -13.64 1.74
CA GLN A 2 -17.14 -13.40 1.15
C GLN A 2 -16.24 -12.81 2.25
N ALA A 3 -15.03 -13.33 2.40
CA ALA A 3 -14.07 -12.81 3.36
C ALA A 3 -13.57 -11.43 2.91
N SER A 4 -13.54 -10.47 3.82
CA SER A 4 -12.89 -9.17 3.58
C SER A 4 -11.38 -9.34 3.60
N LEU A 5 -10.69 -8.64 2.70
CA LEU A 5 -9.25 -8.59 2.63
C LEU A 5 -8.72 -7.24 3.10
N TYR A 6 -7.55 -7.27 3.72
CA TYR A 6 -6.81 -6.10 4.16
C TYR A 6 -5.40 -6.12 3.57
N LEU A 7 -4.89 -4.95 3.18
CA LEU A 7 -3.55 -4.76 2.65
C LEU A 7 -2.74 -3.95 3.66
N ARG A 8 -1.62 -4.48 4.14
CA ARG A 8 -0.69 -3.76 5.02
C ARG A 8 0.60 -3.44 4.27
N LEU A 9 1.11 -2.23 4.46
CA LEU A 9 2.44 -1.83 3.98
C LEU A 9 3.50 -2.02 5.08
N TYR A 10 4.71 -2.41 4.68
CA TYR A 10 5.83 -2.69 5.58
C TYR A 10 7.13 -2.04 5.10
N HIS A 11 8.12 -1.97 6.00
CA HIS A 11 9.47 -1.49 5.70
C HIS A 11 9.50 -0.07 5.19
N GLY A 12 8.79 0.81 5.93
CA GLY A 12 8.69 2.22 5.62
C GLY A 12 10.01 2.96 5.84
N ARG A 13 10.38 3.79 4.86
CA ARG A 13 11.57 4.65 4.86
C ARG A 13 11.26 6.03 4.29
N LYS A 14 12.01 7.06 4.67
CA LYS A 14 11.77 8.44 4.19
C LYS A 14 12.55 8.77 2.93
N ASP A 15 13.72 8.16 2.77
CA ASP A 15 14.52 8.23 1.55
C ASP A 15 14.42 6.88 0.83
N PRO A 16 13.98 6.81 -0.44
CA PRO A 16 13.86 5.55 -1.16
C PRO A 16 15.21 4.82 -1.30
N GLN A 17 16.34 5.52 -1.19
CA GLN A 17 17.69 4.95 -1.25
C GLN A 17 18.27 4.61 0.13
N GLU A 18 17.47 4.75 1.19
CA GLU A 18 17.87 4.37 2.54
C GLU A 18 18.07 2.85 2.63
N ASP A 19 19.27 2.45 3.04
CA ASP A 19 19.55 1.07 3.45
C ASP A 19 19.06 0.90 4.90
N LEU A 20 17.98 0.12 5.07
CA LEU A 20 17.37 -0.07 6.38
C LEU A 20 18.21 -1.07 7.19
N GLU A 21 18.83 -0.60 8.27
CA GLU A 21 19.53 -1.46 9.23
C GLU A 21 18.57 -2.35 10.04
N ASP A 22 17.27 -2.01 10.06
CA ASP A 22 16.19 -2.72 10.78
C ASP A 22 14.93 -2.95 9.93
N TRP A 23 13.75 -3.05 10.56
CA TRP A 23 12.46 -3.28 9.87
C TRP A 23 11.82 -2.00 9.29
N GLY A 24 12.38 -0.81 9.53
CA GLY A 24 11.76 0.47 9.13
C GLY A 24 10.49 0.81 9.91
N SER A 25 9.74 1.82 9.45
CA SER A 25 8.48 2.22 10.08
C SER A 25 7.32 1.31 9.66
N GLU A 26 6.38 1.05 10.57
CA GLU A 26 5.12 0.38 10.23
C GLU A 26 4.31 1.22 9.25
N GLY A 27 3.68 0.54 8.29
CA GLY A 27 2.82 1.18 7.29
C GLY A 27 1.33 1.07 7.59
N PRO A 28 0.50 1.81 6.82
CA PRO A 28 -0.94 1.76 6.95
C PRO A 28 -1.50 0.38 6.61
N ILE A 29 -2.70 0.14 7.12
CA ILE A 29 -3.51 -1.04 6.78
C ILE A 29 -4.78 -0.55 6.09
N PHE A 30 -4.96 -0.93 4.84
CA PHE A 30 -6.08 -0.56 4.01
C PHE A 30 -7.11 -1.68 3.91
N GLY A 31 -8.38 -1.30 3.76
CA GLY A 31 -9.50 -2.22 3.62
C GLY A 31 -10.68 -1.81 4.51
N PRO A 32 -11.74 -2.61 4.54
CA PRO A 32 -11.88 -3.92 3.90
C PRO A 32 -12.06 -3.85 2.37
N TYR A 33 -11.48 -4.82 1.65
CA TYR A 33 -11.63 -5.01 0.21
C TYR A 33 -12.25 -6.37 -0.14
N ILE A 34 -12.95 -6.46 -1.28
CA ILE A 34 -13.54 -7.71 -1.77
C ILE A 34 -12.54 -8.58 -2.54
N SER A 35 -11.53 -7.95 -3.14
CA SER A 35 -10.39 -8.62 -3.78
C SER A 35 -9.22 -7.64 -3.93
N ILE A 36 -8.00 -8.17 -3.99
CA ILE A 36 -6.79 -7.41 -4.29
C ILE A 36 -6.12 -8.10 -5.48
N GLN A 37 -5.80 -7.33 -6.52
CA GLN A 37 -5.16 -7.82 -7.74
C GLN A 37 -3.83 -7.10 -7.94
N ILE A 38 -2.78 -7.85 -8.29
CA ILE A 38 -1.47 -7.29 -8.60
C ILE A 38 -1.17 -7.62 -10.05
N THR A 39 -0.88 -6.60 -10.85
CA THR A 39 -0.59 -6.75 -12.28
C THR A 39 0.84 -6.30 -12.56
N TYR A 40 1.63 -7.18 -13.20
CA TYR A 40 3.02 -6.93 -13.58
C TYR A 40 3.94 -6.43 -12.45
N GLY A 41 3.59 -6.68 -11.19
CA GLY A 41 4.35 -6.19 -10.03
C GLY A 41 4.32 -4.66 -9.84
N ALA A 42 3.53 -3.93 -10.63
CA ALA A 42 3.53 -2.47 -10.65
C ALA A 42 2.20 -1.85 -10.19
N HIS A 43 1.10 -2.55 -10.45
CA HIS A 43 -0.24 -2.01 -10.23
C HIS A 43 -1.05 -2.91 -9.30
N ILE A 44 -1.40 -2.39 -8.12
CA ILE A 44 -2.27 -3.03 -7.14
C ILE A 44 -3.67 -2.41 -7.24
N LYS A 45 -4.68 -3.23 -7.53
CA LYS A 45 -6.09 -2.83 -7.50
C LYS A 45 -6.77 -3.38 -6.27
N MET A 46 -7.27 -2.49 -5.42
CA MET A 46 -7.98 -2.81 -4.19
C MET A 46 -9.48 -2.62 -4.42
N HIS A 47 -10.19 -3.72 -4.67
CA HIS A 47 -11.60 -3.67 -5.12
C HIS A 47 -12.56 -3.49 -3.95
N THR A 48 -13.54 -2.61 -4.13
CA THR A 48 -14.73 -2.44 -3.29
C THR A 48 -15.98 -2.85 -4.08
N PRO A 49 -17.17 -2.94 -3.47
CA PRO A 49 -18.40 -3.18 -4.22
C PRO A 49 -18.71 -2.11 -5.28
N GLU A 50 -18.19 -0.89 -5.12
CA GLU A 50 -18.45 0.27 -5.98
C GLU A 50 -17.37 0.50 -7.06
N GLY A 51 -16.23 -0.19 -6.99
CA GLY A 51 -15.11 0.01 -7.91
C GLY A 51 -13.79 -0.54 -7.38
N PHE A 52 -12.69 0.18 -7.62
CA PHE A 52 -11.39 -0.14 -7.04
C PHE A 52 -10.59 1.14 -6.77
N ALA A 53 -9.73 1.06 -5.76
CA ALA A 53 -8.68 2.04 -5.52
C ALA A 53 -7.36 1.54 -6.11
N ASP A 54 -6.55 2.45 -6.65
CA ASP A 54 -5.30 2.16 -7.33
C ASP A 54 -4.10 2.46 -6.43
N LEU A 55 -3.28 1.45 -6.12
CA LEU A 55 -1.99 1.60 -5.45
C LEU A 55 -0.87 1.18 -6.41
N PHE A 56 0.25 1.91 -6.42
CA PHE A 56 1.32 1.71 -7.40
C PHE A 56 2.66 1.43 -6.73
N TRP A 57 3.44 0.55 -7.35
CA TRP A 57 4.88 0.53 -7.17
C TRP A 57 5.49 1.63 -8.06
N GLU A 58 6.23 2.53 -7.42
CA GLU A 58 7.17 3.45 -8.05
C GLU A 58 8.56 2.80 -8.00
N ASP A 59 8.96 2.24 -9.16
CA ASP A 59 10.12 1.35 -9.26
C ASP A 59 9.95 0.14 -8.32
N ASP A 60 10.78 0.01 -7.29
CA ASP A 60 10.72 -1.13 -6.35
C ASP A 60 9.98 -0.82 -5.03
N LEU A 61 9.41 0.40 -4.88
CA LEU A 61 8.78 0.85 -3.64
C LEU A 61 7.36 1.37 -3.85
N ILE A 62 6.52 1.27 -2.83
CA ILE A 62 5.20 1.91 -2.78
C ILE A 62 5.32 3.21 -1.99
N TYR A 63 4.99 4.34 -2.59
CA TYR A 63 4.90 5.61 -1.86
C TYR A 63 3.50 5.80 -1.27
N TYR A 64 3.42 6.13 0.01
CA TYR A 64 2.18 6.59 0.63
C TYR A 64 2.44 7.60 1.75
N ASP A 65 1.84 8.78 1.66
CA ASP A 65 1.83 9.81 2.72
C ASP A 65 3.23 10.22 3.22
N GLY A 66 4.20 10.33 2.31
CA GLY A 66 5.57 10.75 2.65
C GLY A 66 6.52 9.61 2.99
N ILE A 67 6.09 8.36 2.90
CA ILE A 67 6.88 7.17 3.24
C ILE A 67 6.92 6.21 2.05
N TYR A 68 8.08 5.59 1.84
CA TYR A 68 8.29 4.54 0.83
C TYR A 68 8.31 3.16 1.50
N TYR A 69 7.55 2.21 0.99
CA TYR A 69 7.37 0.87 1.56
C TYR A 69 7.84 -0.21 0.59
N CYS A 70 8.44 -1.29 1.11
CA CYS A 70 8.95 -2.40 0.26
C CYS A 70 7.88 -3.44 -0.02
N ASP A 71 7.20 -3.85 1.05
CA ASP A 71 6.44 -5.09 1.07
C ASP A 71 4.96 -4.82 1.34
N ILE A 72 4.14 -5.71 0.81
CA ILE A 72 2.72 -5.79 1.14
C ILE A 72 2.41 -7.12 1.82
N GLY A 73 1.56 -7.07 2.83
CA GLY A 73 0.91 -8.24 3.39
C GLY A 73 -0.59 -8.20 3.08
N ILE A 74 -1.15 -9.34 2.68
CA ILE A 74 -2.59 -9.48 2.46
C ILE A 74 -3.15 -10.48 3.47
N SER A 75 -4.17 -10.09 4.21
CA SER A 75 -4.81 -10.95 5.21
C SER A 75 -6.34 -10.88 5.13
N SER A 76 -7.00 -11.92 5.63
CA SER A 76 -8.46 -11.93 5.84
C SER A 76 -8.84 -11.87 7.31
N ASP A 77 -7.86 -11.61 8.19
CA ASP A 77 -8.08 -11.59 9.64
C ASP A 77 -8.80 -10.29 10.03
N GLN A 78 -9.93 -10.44 10.73
CA GLN A 78 -10.79 -9.35 11.20
C GLN A 78 -10.50 -8.94 12.64
N ASN A 79 -9.47 -9.51 13.28
CA ASN A 79 -9.01 -9.02 14.59
C ASN A 79 -8.83 -7.50 14.51
N THR A 80 -9.22 -6.77 15.56
CA THR A 80 -9.40 -5.31 15.63
C THR A 80 -8.19 -4.52 15.14
N ILE A 81 -8.05 -4.45 13.82
CA ILE A 81 -7.02 -3.71 13.13
C ILE A 81 -7.61 -2.36 12.83
N GLU A 82 -7.03 -1.31 13.40
CA GLU A 82 -7.35 0.06 13.02
C GLU A 82 -6.95 0.23 11.56
N THR A 83 -7.94 0.45 10.69
CA THR A 83 -7.72 0.65 9.26
C THR A 83 -7.53 2.12 8.96
N THR A 84 -6.62 2.39 8.04
CA THR A 84 -6.42 3.71 7.46
C THR A 84 -7.37 3.89 6.29
N HIS A 85 -8.13 5.00 6.27
CA HIS A 85 -8.90 5.36 5.09
C HIS A 85 -7.96 5.74 3.94
N TYR A 86 -8.02 4.95 2.87
CA TYR A 86 -7.20 5.17 1.68
C TYR A 86 -7.55 6.50 0.99
N GLN A 87 -6.53 7.26 0.60
CA GLN A 87 -6.60 8.55 -0.08
C GLN A 87 -5.67 8.50 -1.29
N GLU A 88 -6.22 8.60 -2.50
CA GLU A 88 -5.47 8.42 -3.75
C GLU A 88 -4.34 9.44 -3.90
N GLU A 89 -4.58 10.68 -3.47
CA GLU A 89 -3.62 11.78 -3.52
C GLU A 89 -2.36 11.52 -2.68
N LYS A 90 -2.43 10.61 -1.71
CA LYS A 90 -1.29 10.23 -0.86
C LYS A 90 -0.39 9.18 -1.51
N ASN A 91 -0.86 8.50 -2.55
CA ASN A 91 -0.14 7.45 -3.28
C ASN A 91 0.66 8.00 -4.49
N ARG A 92 1.17 9.22 -4.38
CA ARG A 92 2.02 9.82 -5.41
C ARG A 92 3.18 10.54 -4.76
N SER A 93 4.39 10.09 -5.03
CA SER A 93 5.57 10.81 -4.56
C SER A 93 5.61 12.22 -5.17
N PRO A 94 6.12 13.24 -4.46
CA PRO A 94 6.36 14.58 -5.00
C PRO A 94 7.36 14.65 -6.17
N LYS A 95 7.73 13.52 -6.78
CA LYS A 95 8.60 13.45 -7.96
C LYS A 95 8.04 12.49 -9.01
N LYS A 96 7.38 13.08 -10.02
CA LYS A 96 7.42 12.61 -11.43
C LYS A 96 6.97 13.70 -12.42
N ASP A 97 7.29 14.96 -12.13
CA ASP A 97 7.41 16.01 -13.14
C ASP A 97 8.91 16.32 -13.24
N GLU A 98 9.61 15.66 -14.17
CA GLU A 98 10.96 15.97 -14.72
C GLU A 98 11.73 14.68 -15.04
N ALA A 99 11.50 14.16 -16.26
CA ALA A 99 12.52 13.64 -17.18
C ALA A 99 11.94 13.57 -18.60
#